data_AF-A0A831JEQ2-F1
#
_entry.id   AF-A0A831JEQ2-F1
#
_cell.length_a   1.000
_cell.length_b   1.000
_cell.length_c   1.000
_cell.angle_alpha   90.00
_cell.angle_beta   90.00
_cell.angle_gamma   90.00
#
_symmetry.space_group_name_H-M   'P 1'
#
loop_
_entity.id
_entity.type
_entity.pdbx_description
1 polymer ?
#
loop_
_entity_poly.entity_id
_entity_poly.type
_entity_poly.pdbx_seq_one_letter_code
_entity_poly.pdbx_strand_id
1 'polypeptide(L)'
;MRKIVNRKDKIIINYSQSKGGKQRSFNLVFPYINDTEIDVVLVAEQSDSGEWNPLKAIIDKEETTADEEEAAANDLADLTWHIYSRKERKKLLPPVVNLWEEGNLMIAACLSEKYGEKFFTAKQQENLEKEVLNSDRLICWWPDPVIWESAKKLKESFNSLPFNEIAIPFYTFKEYFKRPDIQAEMQKYWDKLEEISESPQEFAVTGESIKADEYAKYLRGLKTTLLFLKKNNIPFKLTLGNVDRAEEFFKKENLDPFQPDSWITAAPVFEPVSDFLIEEQVLTGPSSVISGKEEIKACLSFLSHFPYTAPVPDAIGAVVYAGNKHISSTVFWFNPATTIEIVNKAMEAALEELNKRGVEKIIMIEEMVPFETSWEGEGLLLQIPEDW
;
A
#
# COMPACT_ATOMS: atom_id res chain seq x y z
N MET A 1 -2.31 -1.48 -27.40
CA MET A 1 -2.98 -2.02 -26.19
C MET A 1 -2.30 -3.34 -25.85
N ARG A 2 -1.79 -3.48 -24.62
CA ARG A 2 -1.13 -4.70 -24.15
C ARG A 2 -2.18 -5.79 -23.99
N LYS A 3 -1.82 -7.04 -24.27
CA LYS A 3 -2.77 -8.16 -24.24
C LYS A 3 -2.43 -9.11 -23.10
N ILE A 4 -3.29 -9.15 -22.09
CA ILE A 4 -3.26 -10.12 -20.99
C ILE A 4 -3.93 -11.42 -21.47
N VAL A 5 -3.28 -12.54 -21.23
CA VAL A 5 -3.79 -13.88 -21.54
C VAL A 5 -3.65 -14.73 -20.28
N ASN A 6 -4.78 -15.00 -19.63
CA ASN A 6 -4.85 -15.88 -18.47
C ASN A 6 -4.88 -17.34 -18.91
N ARG A 7 -4.01 -18.17 -18.33
CA ARG A 7 -3.95 -19.63 -18.52
C ARG A 7 -4.01 -20.32 -17.16
N LYS A 8 -4.17 -21.64 -17.16
CA LYS A 8 -4.32 -22.43 -15.93
C LYS A 8 -3.18 -22.20 -14.93
N ASP A 9 -1.95 -22.18 -15.43
CA ASP A 9 -0.68 -22.18 -14.67
C ASP A 9 0.06 -20.83 -14.68
N LYS A 10 -0.36 -19.89 -15.53
CA LYS A 10 0.37 -18.63 -15.74
C LYS A 10 -0.49 -17.54 -16.33
N ILE A 11 -0.07 -16.29 -16.14
CA ILE A 11 -0.63 -15.13 -16.85
C ILE A 11 0.44 -14.54 -17.77
N ILE A 12 0.07 -14.27 -19.02
CA ILE A 12 1.00 -13.72 -20.03
C ILE A 12 0.57 -12.32 -20.42
N ILE A 13 1.46 -11.35 -20.23
CA ILE A 13 1.27 -9.95 -20.65
C ILE A 13 2.11 -9.71 -21.89
N ASN A 14 1.45 -9.49 -23.04
CA ASN A 14 2.16 -9.23 -24.30
C ASN A 14 2.35 -7.73 -24.49
N TYR A 15 3.61 -7.29 -24.55
CA TYR A 15 4.02 -5.91 -24.79
C TYR A 15 4.24 -5.61 -26.27
N SER A 16 4.88 -6.55 -27.00
CA SER A 16 5.18 -6.38 -28.42
C SER A 16 5.25 -7.73 -29.15
N GLN A 17 5.26 -7.68 -30.49
CA GLN A 17 5.43 -8.87 -31.33
C GLN A 17 6.91 -9.11 -31.61
N SER A 18 7.32 -10.39 -31.54
CA SER A 18 8.66 -10.85 -31.91
C SER A 18 8.97 -10.50 -33.37
N LYS A 19 10.16 -9.98 -33.62
CA LYS A 19 10.69 -9.72 -34.97
C LYS A 19 11.72 -10.78 -35.40
N GLY A 20 11.94 -11.81 -34.58
CA GLY A 20 12.89 -12.89 -34.87
C GLY A 20 14.33 -12.57 -34.47
N GLY A 21 14.52 -11.59 -33.61
CA GLY A 21 15.82 -11.20 -33.05
C GLY A 21 16.28 -12.15 -31.94
N LYS A 22 17.46 -11.89 -31.39
CA LYS A 22 17.99 -12.65 -30.26
C LYS A 22 17.13 -12.38 -29.02
N GLN A 23 16.59 -13.43 -28.42
CA GLN A 23 15.77 -13.33 -27.21
C GLN A 23 16.58 -13.67 -25.95
N ARG A 24 16.18 -13.06 -24.83
CA ARG A 24 16.67 -13.37 -23.48
C ARG A 24 15.51 -13.30 -22.50
N SER A 25 15.51 -14.19 -21.54
CA SER A 25 14.58 -14.18 -20.40
C SER A 25 15.30 -13.69 -19.15
N PHE A 26 14.57 -12.98 -18.30
CA PHE A 26 15.01 -12.51 -17.00
C PHE A 26 13.98 -12.97 -15.97
N ASN A 27 14.44 -13.65 -14.92
CA ASN A 27 13.59 -14.04 -13.80
C ASN A 27 13.65 -12.90 -12.79
N LEU A 28 12.52 -12.26 -12.54
CA LEU A 28 12.40 -11.07 -11.71
C LEU A 28 11.37 -11.34 -10.63
N VAL A 29 11.71 -11.01 -9.39
CA VAL A 29 10.77 -10.98 -8.28
C VAL A 29 10.40 -9.52 -8.04
N PHE A 30 9.10 -9.24 -8.00
CA PHE A 30 8.56 -7.95 -7.60
C PHE A 30 8.04 -8.05 -6.18
N PRO A 31 8.61 -7.30 -5.22
CA PRO A 31 7.88 -7.00 -4.00
C PRO A 31 6.57 -6.30 -4.37
N TYR A 32 5.51 -6.66 -3.67
CA TYR A 32 4.15 -6.22 -3.93
C TYR A 32 3.43 -5.81 -2.64
N ILE A 33 2.12 -5.62 -2.72
CA ILE A 33 1.30 -5.07 -1.63
C ILE A 33 1.41 -5.98 -0.39
N ASN A 34 1.57 -5.36 0.78
CA ASN A 34 1.61 -6.01 2.08
C ASN A 34 2.59 -7.20 2.19
N ASP A 35 3.78 -7.07 1.59
CA ASP A 35 4.84 -8.09 1.61
C ASP A 35 4.51 -9.38 0.82
N THR A 36 3.62 -9.26 -0.16
CA THR A 36 3.46 -10.29 -1.20
C THR A 36 4.48 -10.10 -2.31
N GLU A 37 4.67 -11.10 -3.16
CA GLU A 37 5.61 -11.08 -4.26
C GLU A 37 4.94 -11.53 -5.56
N ILE A 38 5.40 -10.97 -6.69
CA ILE A 38 5.01 -11.40 -8.02
C ILE A 38 6.23 -11.93 -8.77
N ASP A 39 6.19 -13.23 -9.08
CA ASP A 39 7.23 -13.91 -9.84
C ASP A 39 7.01 -13.74 -11.34
N VAL A 40 7.92 -13.02 -11.99
CA VAL A 40 7.83 -12.66 -13.40
C VAL A 40 9.03 -13.13 -14.18
N VAL A 41 8.77 -13.84 -15.27
CA VAL A 41 9.73 -14.03 -16.36
C VAL A 41 9.51 -12.95 -17.42
N LEU A 42 10.39 -11.95 -17.46
CA LEU A 42 10.42 -10.94 -18.51
C LEU A 42 11.21 -11.47 -19.72
N VAL A 43 10.54 -11.61 -20.87
CA VAL A 43 11.16 -11.99 -22.13
C VAL A 43 11.38 -10.74 -22.97
N ALA A 44 12.61 -10.51 -23.38
CA ALA A 44 13.00 -9.40 -24.24
C ALA A 44 13.72 -9.87 -25.50
N GLU A 45 13.65 -9.04 -26.55
CA GLU A 45 14.30 -9.26 -27.83
C GLU A 45 15.26 -8.11 -28.14
N GLN A 46 16.46 -8.45 -28.57
CA GLN A 46 17.44 -7.47 -29.03
C GLN A 46 17.10 -7.02 -30.45
N SER A 47 16.93 -5.71 -30.64
CA SER A 47 16.77 -5.09 -31.96
C SER A 47 18.09 -5.06 -32.73
N ASP A 48 18.00 -4.73 -34.02
CA ASP A 48 19.17 -4.51 -34.88
C ASP A 48 20.08 -3.37 -34.39
N SER A 49 19.53 -2.40 -33.64
CA SER A 49 20.29 -1.33 -32.97
C SER A 49 21.03 -1.80 -31.71
N GLY A 50 20.81 -3.05 -31.29
CA GLY A 50 21.39 -3.63 -30.07
C GLY A 50 20.58 -3.37 -28.80
N GLU A 51 19.45 -2.66 -28.88
CA GLU A 51 18.58 -2.35 -27.74
C GLU A 51 17.68 -3.54 -27.39
N TRP A 52 17.45 -3.75 -26.09
CA TRP A 52 16.58 -4.81 -25.60
C TRP A 52 15.16 -4.31 -25.43
N ASN A 53 14.22 -4.91 -26.17
CA ASN A 53 12.82 -4.54 -26.18
C ASN A 53 11.99 -5.61 -25.47
N PRO A 54 11.12 -5.24 -24.52
CA PRO A 54 10.23 -6.19 -23.85
C PRO A 54 9.23 -6.79 -24.85
N LEU A 55 9.19 -8.12 -24.94
CA LEU A 55 8.19 -8.84 -25.72
C LEU A 55 6.98 -9.18 -24.87
N LYS A 56 7.22 -9.82 -23.72
CA LYS A 56 6.16 -10.27 -22.81
C LYS A 56 6.69 -10.47 -21.39
N ALA A 57 5.80 -10.33 -20.41
CA ALA A 57 6.00 -10.83 -19.05
C ALA A 57 5.13 -12.07 -18.85
N ILE A 58 5.64 -13.02 -18.08
CA ILE A 58 4.94 -14.25 -17.71
C ILE A 58 4.94 -14.31 -16.20
N ILE A 59 3.76 -14.22 -15.58
CA ILE A 59 3.56 -14.41 -14.14
C ILE A 59 3.35 -15.91 -13.92
N ASP A 60 4.16 -16.49 -13.02
CA ASP A 60 3.96 -17.86 -12.56
C ASP A 60 2.99 -17.88 -11.38
N LYS A 61 1.88 -18.59 -11.53
CA LYS A 61 0.83 -18.64 -10.50
C LYS A 61 1.18 -19.51 -9.30
N GLU A 62 2.09 -20.47 -9.49
CA GLU A 62 2.49 -21.40 -8.42
C GLU A 62 3.56 -20.77 -7.53
N GLU A 63 4.37 -19.85 -8.07
CA GLU A 63 5.46 -19.18 -7.34
C GLU A 63 5.03 -17.80 -6.78
N THR A 64 4.05 -17.13 -7.40
CA THR A 64 3.54 -15.82 -6.94
C THR A 64 2.70 -15.96 -5.67
N THR A 65 2.95 -15.11 -4.67
CA THR A 65 2.16 -15.07 -3.43
C THR A 65 1.06 -14.02 -3.45
N ALA A 66 1.04 -13.11 -4.43
CA ALA A 66 -0.02 -12.13 -4.61
C ALA A 66 -1.33 -12.79 -5.10
N ASP A 67 -2.37 -12.76 -4.26
CA ASP A 67 -3.67 -13.45 -4.46
C ASP A 67 -4.48 -12.92 -5.67
N GLU A 68 -4.25 -11.66 -6.07
CA GLU A 68 -4.94 -11.03 -7.19
C GLU A 68 -4.17 -11.12 -8.50
N GLU A 69 -3.96 -12.33 -9.01
CA GLU A 69 -3.16 -12.55 -10.23
C GLU A 69 -3.59 -11.65 -11.41
N GLU A 70 -4.89 -11.34 -11.54
CA GLU A 70 -5.40 -10.42 -12.56
C GLU A 70 -5.15 -8.95 -12.23
N ALA A 71 -5.22 -8.52 -10.96
CA ALA A 71 -4.86 -7.16 -10.57
C ALA A 71 -3.34 -6.92 -10.71
N ALA A 72 -2.53 -7.85 -10.20
CA ALA A 72 -1.09 -7.89 -10.39
C ALA A 72 -0.71 -7.87 -11.89
N ALA A 73 -1.44 -8.63 -12.73
CA ALA A 73 -1.24 -8.59 -14.17
C ALA A 73 -1.63 -7.26 -14.79
N ASN A 74 -2.73 -6.62 -14.36
CA ASN A 74 -3.12 -5.29 -14.82
C ASN A 74 -2.08 -4.23 -14.44
N ASP A 75 -1.53 -4.34 -13.23
CA ASP A 75 -0.47 -3.47 -12.72
C ASP A 75 0.81 -3.59 -13.53
N LEU A 76 1.31 -4.80 -13.71
CA LEU A 76 2.47 -5.09 -14.57
C LEU A 76 2.21 -4.73 -16.04
N ALA A 77 0.96 -4.86 -16.49
CA ALA A 77 0.52 -4.44 -17.81
C ALA A 77 0.40 -2.92 -17.94
N ASP A 78 0.57 -2.12 -16.89
CA ASP A 78 0.69 -0.66 -16.98
C ASP A 78 2.15 -0.18 -16.97
N LEU A 79 3.08 -0.98 -16.45
CA LEU A 79 4.50 -0.61 -16.35
C LEU A 79 5.23 -0.54 -17.69
N THR A 80 6.10 0.45 -17.87
CA THR A 80 7.01 0.56 -19.01
C THR A 80 8.37 -0.01 -18.65
N TRP A 81 8.82 -1.01 -19.41
CA TRP A 81 10.10 -1.68 -19.16
C TRP A 81 11.23 -1.02 -19.94
N HIS A 82 12.34 -0.78 -19.25
CA HIS A 82 13.58 -0.32 -19.85
C HIS A 82 14.70 -1.30 -19.52
N ILE A 83 15.36 -1.82 -20.55
CA ILE A 83 16.53 -2.70 -20.41
C ILE A 83 17.71 -2.02 -21.08
N TYR A 84 18.72 -1.66 -20.30
CA TYR A 84 19.85 -0.82 -20.74
C TYR A 84 21.17 -1.25 -20.10
N SER A 85 22.31 -0.80 -20.61
CA SER A 85 23.59 -1.17 -20.03
C SER A 85 23.82 -0.48 -18.69
N ARG A 86 24.49 -1.17 -17.75
CA ARG A 86 24.93 -0.57 -16.47
C ARG A 86 25.78 0.70 -16.63
N LYS A 87 26.44 0.87 -17.78
CA LYS A 87 27.22 2.09 -18.08
C LYS A 87 26.33 3.32 -18.36
N GLU A 88 25.04 3.11 -18.61
CA GLU A 88 24.07 4.15 -18.98
C GLU A 88 23.21 4.61 -17.80
N ARG A 89 23.68 4.51 -16.54
CA ARG A 89 22.94 4.96 -15.34
C ARG A 89 22.53 6.46 -15.31
N LYS A 90 22.99 7.25 -16.28
CA LYS A 90 22.54 8.65 -16.51
C LYS A 90 21.33 8.76 -17.44
N LYS A 91 20.81 7.65 -17.96
CA LYS A 91 19.59 7.60 -18.76
C LYS A 91 18.43 8.19 -17.96
N LEU A 92 17.69 9.10 -18.58
CA LEU A 92 16.43 9.61 -18.05
C LEU A 92 15.37 8.53 -18.19
N LEU A 93 14.72 8.21 -17.08
CA LEU A 93 13.64 7.25 -17.01
C LEU A 93 12.40 7.94 -16.42
N PRO A 94 11.19 7.45 -16.76
CA PRO A 94 10.02 7.72 -15.93
C PRO A 94 10.27 7.23 -14.49
N PRO A 95 9.39 7.55 -13.53
CA PRO A 95 9.49 7.03 -12.18
C PRO A 95 9.65 5.52 -12.15
N VAL A 96 10.72 5.05 -11.55
CA VAL A 96 11.00 3.63 -11.36
C VAL A 96 10.18 3.13 -10.18
N VAL A 97 9.42 2.06 -10.40
CA VAL A 97 8.78 1.28 -9.34
C VAL A 97 9.81 0.35 -8.72
N ASN A 98 10.52 -0.41 -9.56
CA ASN A 98 11.59 -1.32 -9.11
C ASN A 98 12.66 -1.53 -10.21
N LEU A 99 13.86 -1.98 -9.80
CA LEU A 99 15.10 -2.00 -10.58
C LEU A 99 15.91 -3.27 -10.28
N TRP A 100 16.38 -3.97 -11.31
CA TRP A 100 17.21 -5.19 -11.18
C TRP A 100 18.54 -5.05 -11.93
N GLU A 101 19.59 -5.69 -11.40
CA GLU A 101 20.89 -5.81 -12.03
C GLU A 101 21.12 -7.24 -12.55
N GLU A 102 21.23 -7.40 -13.88
CA GLU A 102 21.36 -8.70 -14.53
C GLU A 102 22.63 -8.76 -15.39
N GLY A 103 23.75 -9.11 -14.74
CA GLY A 103 25.07 -9.09 -15.35
C GLY A 103 25.50 -7.67 -15.73
N ASN A 104 25.55 -7.38 -17.03
CA ASN A 104 25.92 -6.05 -17.55
C ASN A 104 24.72 -5.15 -17.89
N LEU A 105 23.49 -5.63 -17.63
CA LEU A 105 22.24 -4.92 -17.91
C LEU A 105 21.59 -4.44 -16.62
N MET A 106 20.88 -3.33 -16.73
CA MET A 106 19.90 -2.85 -15.78
C MET A 106 18.52 -3.07 -16.38
N ILE A 107 17.58 -3.54 -15.57
CA ILE A 107 16.18 -3.70 -15.93
C ILE A 107 15.41 -2.77 -15.01
N ALA A 108 14.62 -1.86 -15.55
CA ALA A 108 13.80 -0.94 -14.78
C ALA A 108 12.34 -1.09 -15.19
N ALA A 109 11.47 -1.28 -14.21
CA ALA A 109 10.03 -1.23 -14.39
C ALA A 109 9.56 0.15 -13.95
N CYS A 110 9.07 0.94 -14.91
CA CYS A 110 8.76 2.35 -14.71
C CYS A 110 7.26 2.59 -14.84
N LEU A 111 6.75 3.59 -14.12
CA LEU A 111 5.38 4.05 -14.28
C LEU A 111 5.13 4.58 -15.70
N SER A 112 3.90 4.41 -16.17
CA SER A 112 3.43 4.98 -17.42
C SER A 112 3.40 6.51 -17.36
N GLU A 113 3.61 7.18 -18.51
CA GLU A 113 3.55 8.64 -18.62
C GLU A 113 2.17 9.22 -18.23
N LYS A 114 1.12 8.38 -18.24
CA LYS A 114 -0.25 8.78 -17.89
C LYS A 114 -0.37 9.35 -16.46
N TYR A 115 0.56 9.05 -15.58
CA TYR A 115 0.60 9.56 -14.20
C TYR A 115 1.19 10.97 -14.09
N GLY A 116 1.66 11.56 -15.20
CA GLY A 116 2.08 12.97 -15.25
C GLY A 116 3.34 13.27 -14.42
N GLU A 117 4.27 12.32 -14.37
CA GLU A 117 5.43 12.39 -13.50
C GLU A 117 6.69 12.93 -14.18
N LYS A 118 7.53 13.59 -13.39
CA LYS A 118 8.84 14.08 -13.86
C LYS A 118 9.78 12.90 -14.06
N PHE A 119 10.58 12.98 -15.12
CA PHE A 119 11.60 11.98 -15.43
C PHE A 119 12.87 12.33 -14.67
N PHE A 120 13.54 11.32 -14.15
CA PHE A 120 14.80 11.44 -13.41
C PHE A 120 15.81 10.46 -13.95
N THR A 121 17.10 10.74 -13.75
CA THR A 121 18.12 9.77 -14.13
C THR A 121 18.01 8.52 -13.24
N ALA A 122 18.34 7.34 -13.77
CA ALA A 122 18.29 6.10 -12.99
C ALA A 122 19.04 6.22 -11.65
N LYS A 123 20.21 6.87 -11.66
CA LYS A 123 21.00 7.14 -10.45
C LYS A 123 20.25 8.00 -9.41
N GLN A 124 19.54 9.03 -9.83
CA GLN A 124 18.79 9.90 -8.92
C GLN A 124 17.67 9.14 -8.20
N GLN A 125 17.03 8.22 -8.92
CA GLN A 125 15.93 7.42 -8.39
C GLN A 125 16.43 6.31 -7.46
N GLU A 126 17.54 5.65 -7.81
CA GLU A 126 18.23 4.65 -6.97
C GLU A 126 18.66 5.23 -5.61
N ASN A 127 19.17 6.47 -5.59
CA ASN A 127 19.64 7.11 -4.37
C ASN A 127 18.59 7.98 -3.67
N LEU A 128 17.33 7.96 -4.16
CA LEU A 128 16.24 8.81 -3.67
C LEU A 128 16.70 10.26 -3.43
N GLU A 129 17.35 10.88 -4.43
CA GLU A 129 17.86 12.24 -4.29
C GLU A 129 16.75 13.23 -3.93
N LYS A 130 17.09 14.37 -3.31
CA LYS A 130 16.11 15.36 -2.79
C LYS A 130 15.02 15.74 -3.80
N GLU A 131 15.33 15.83 -5.08
CA GLU A 131 14.33 16.12 -6.12
C GLU A 131 13.26 15.02 -6.26
N VAL A 132 13.66 13.76 -6.07
CA VAL A 132 12.77 12.60 -6.06
C VAL A 132 11.92 12.60 -4.79
N LEU A 133 12.53 12.90 -3.65
CA LEU A 133 11.83 12.98 -2.36
C LEU A 133 10.82 14.14 -2.28
N ASN A 134 10.97 15.15 -3.12
CA ASN A 134 10.03 16.26 -3.23
C ASN A 134 8.93 16.01 -4.28
N SER A 135 8.89 14.83 -4.90
CA SER A 135 7.87 14.50 -5.90
C SER A 135 6.55 14.11 -5.23
N ASP A 136 5.43 14.50 -5.85
CA ASP A 136 4.10 14.04 -5.46
C ASP A 136 3.94 12.53 -5.53
N ARG A 137 4.78 11.83 -6.30
CA ARG A 137 4.78 10.36 -6.38
C ARG A 137 4.96 9.67 -5.02
N LEU A 138 5.48 10.39 -4.02
CA LEU A 138 5.58 9.85 -2.65
C LEU A 138 4.22 9.59 -2.00
N ILE A 139 3.15 10.24 -2.49
CA ILE A 139 1.78 9.94 -2.07
C ILE A 139 1.43 8.50 -2.43
N CYS A 140 1.74 8.05 -3.65
CA CYS A 140 1.49 6.69 -4.09
C CYS A 140 2.62 6.23 -5.02
N TRP A 141 3.46 5.33 -4.50
CA TRP A 141 4.66 4.88 -5.21
C TRP A 141 4.33 4.09 -6.49
N TRP A 142 3.31 3.23 -6.42
CA TRP A 142 2.79 2.48 -7.56
C TRP A 142 1.25 2.60 -7.61
N PRO A 143 0.72 3.56 -8.38
CA PRO A 143 -0.72 3.81 -8.43
C PRO A 143 -1.49 2.66 -9.07
N ASP A 144 -2.68 2.37 -8.56
CA ASP A 144 -3.59 1.38 -9.11
C ASP A 144 -4.23 1.90 -10.43
N PRO A 145 -4.05 1.22 -11.57
CA PRO A 145 -4.60 1.63 -12.86
C PRO A 145 -6.12 1.71 -12.88
N VAL A 146 -6.82 0.79 -12.22
CA VAL A 146 -8.29 0.72 -12.19
C VAL A 146 -8.84 1.89 -11.37
N ILE A 147 -8.26 2.13 -10.20
CA ILE A 147 -8.64 3.26 -9.34
C ILE A 147 -8.30 4.59 -10.01
N TRP A 148 -7.17 4.68 -10.74
CA TRP A 148 -6.82 5.88 -11.51
C TRP A 148 -7.87 6.22 -12.58
N GLU A 149 -8.38 5.23 -13.32
CA GLU A 149 -9.46 5.45 -14.28
C GLU A 149 -10.79 5.79 -13.60
N SER A 150 -11.09 5.21 -12.44
CA SER A 150 -12.26 5.59 -11.63
C SER A 150 -12.17 7.04 -11.13
N ALA A 151 -10.99 7.50 -10.72
CA ALA A 151 -10.76 8.89 -10.30
C ALA A 151 -10.93 9.89 -11.45
N LYS A 152 -10.64 9.51 -12.70
CA LYS A 152 -10.97 10.34 -13.88
C LYS A 152 -12.47 10.55 -14.03
N LYS A 153 -13.28 9.51 -13.84
CA LYS A 153 -14.75 9.63 -13.88
C LYS A 153 -15.26 10.52 -12.75
N LEU A 154 -14.66 10.42 -11.57
CA LEU A 154 -14.96 11.31 -10.44
C LEU A 154 -14.73 12.79 -10.81
N LYS A 155 -13.63 13.11 -11.50
CA LYS A 155 -13.34 14.46 -12.00
C LYS A 155 -14.40 14.96 -12.99
N GLU A 156 -14.83 14.11 -13.92
CA GLU A 156 -15.87 14.46 -14.89
C GLU A 156 -17.17 14.84 -14.19
N SER A 157 -17.57 14.07 -13.18
CA SER A 157 -18.71 14.37 -12.32
C SER A 157 -18.52 15.65 -11.50
N PHE A 158 -17.33 15.87 -10.93
CA PHE A 158 -17.03 17.04 -10.10
C PHE A 158 -17.14 18.37 -10.87
N ASN A 159 -16.72 18.41 -12.13
CA ASN A 159 -16.85 19.61 -12.97
C ASN A 159 -18.31 20.08 -13.16
N SER A 160 -19.30 19.25 -12.82
CA SER A 160 -20.72 19.56 -12.90
C SER A 160 -21.34 19.98 -11.56
N LEU A 161 -20.57 19.93 -10.46
CA LEU A 161 -21.06 20.17 -9.11
C LEU A 161 -20.72 21.58 -8.60
N PRO A 162 -21.53 22.17 -7.71
CA PRO A 162 -21.32 23.52 -7.16
C PRO A 162 -20.29 23.56 -6.01
N PHE A 163 -19.47 22.53 -5.85
CA PHE A 163 -18.51 22.42 -4.75
C PHE A 163 -17.15 22.96 -5.16
N ASN A 164 -16.48 23.65 -4.24
CA ASN A 164 -15.13 24.18 -4.46
C ASN A 164 -14.03 23.14 -4.16
N GLU A 165 -14.38 22.03 -3.50
CA GLU A 165 -13.43 21.03 -3.01
C GLU A 165 -14.11 19.66 -2.85
N ILE A 166 -13.39 18.58 -3.14
CA ILE A 166 -13.83 17.19 -2.93
C ILE A 166 -13.43 16.72 -1.52
N ALA A 167 -14.36 16.18 -0.75
CA ALA A 167 -14.05 15.47 0.49
C ALA A 167 -13.71 14.01 0.19
N ILE A 168 -12.55 13.54 0.64
CA ILE A 168 -12.10 12.15 0.50
C ILE A 168 -11.95 11.53 1.90
N PRO A 169 -12.65 10.44 2.22
CA PRO A 169 -12.59 9.84 3.55
C PRO A 169 -11.40 8.87 3.67
N PHE A 170 -10.59 9.07 4.70
CA PHE A 170 -9.56 8.13 5.18
C PHE A 170 -10.09 7.38 6.40
N TYR A 171 -10.17 6.05 6.31
CA TYR A 171 -10.53 5.17 7.40
C TYR A 171 -9.27 4.50 7.94
N THR A 172 -9.06 4.58 9.26
CA THR A 172 -8.05 3.75 9.92
C THR A 172 -8.41 2.27 9.77
N PHE A 173 -7.48 1.37 10.09
CA PHE A 173 -7.73 -0.07 10.03
C PHE A 173 -9.02 -0.46 10.76
N LYS A 174 -9.20 0.04 11.98
CA LYS A 174 -10.37 -0.24 12.81
C LYS A 174 -11.66 0.28 12.18
N GLU A 175 -11.66 1.52 11.69
CA GLU A 175 -12.86 2.12 11.09
C GLU A 175 -13.20 1.51 9.72
N TYR A 176 -12.21 1.05 8.95
CA TYR A 176 -12.44 0.43 7.64
C TYR A 176 -13.24 -0.86 7.76
N PHE A 177 -12.82 -1.77 8.64
CA PHE A 177 -13.49 -3.07 8.84
C PHE A 177 -14.79 -3.00 9.66
N LYS A 178 -15.13 -1.83 10.22
CA LYS A 178 -16.44 -1.59 10.81
C LYS A 178 -17.53 -1.33 9.76
N ARG A 179 -17.17 -0.99 8.53
CA ARG A 179 -18.14 -0.62 7.50
C ARG A 179 -18.96 -1.84 7.04
N PRO A 180 -20.31 -1.77 7.03
CA PRO A 180 -21.17 -2.85 6.53
C PRO A 180 -20.86 -3.39 5.12
N ASP A 181 -20.50 -2.52 4.17
CA ASP A 181 -20.15 -2.96 2.81
C ASP A 181 -18.86 -3.79 2.79
N ILE A 182 -17.85 -3.37 3.55
CA ILE A 182 -16.59 -4.10 3.72
C ILE A 182 -16.81 -5.42 4.47
N GLN A 183 -17.62 -5.42 5.54
CA GLN A 183 -17.95 -6.66 6.25
C GLN A 183 -18.66 -7.68 5.34
N ALA A 184 -19.57 -7.22 4.50
CA ALA A 184 -20.27 -8.08 3.55
C ALA A 184 -19.34 -8.61 2.44
N GLU A 185 -18.35 -7.83 2.01
CA GLU A 185 -17.32 -8.29 1.07
C GLU A 185 -16.39 -9.31 1.71
N MET A 186 -15.89 -9.01 2.91
CA MET A 186 -15.04 -9.91 3.66
C MET A 186 -15.72 -11.23 4.00
N GLN A 187 -17.03 -11.23 4.27
CA GLN A 187 -17.81 -12.47 4.46
C GLN A 187 -17.75 -13.41 3.27
N LYS A 188 -17.70 -12.88 2.04
CA LYS A 188 -17.56 -13.73 0.85
C LYS A 188 -16.20 -14.41 0.79
N TYR A 189 -15.15 -13.77 1.32
CA TYR A 189 -13.82 -14.39 1.44
C TYR A 189 -13.81 -15.45 2.53
N TRP A 190 -14.40 -15.15 3.70
CA TRP A 190 -14.49 -16.09 4.82
C TRP A 190 -15.30 -17.34 4.45
N ASP A 191 -16.44 -17.20 3.79
CA ASP A 191 -17.27 -18.33 3.35
C ASP A 191 -16.48 -19.26 2.42
N LYS A 192 -15.74 -18.70 1.45
CA LYS A 192 -14.89 -19.49 0.54
C LYS A 192 -13.73 -20.15 1.28
N LEU A 193 -13.11 -19.43 2.22
CA LEU A 193 -11.98 -19.93 2.98
C LEU A 193 -12.41 -21.11 3.87
N GLU A 194 -13.58 -21.04 4.49
CA GLU A 194 -14.15 -22.12 5.30
C GLU A 194 -14.40 -23.39 4.46
N GLU A 195 -14.79 -23.24 3.18
CA GLU A 195 -14.99 -24.37 2.27
C GLU A 195 -13.69 -25.10 1.88
N ILE A 196 -12.55 -24.39 1.84
CA ILE A 196 -11.27 -24.93 1.34
C ILE A 196 -10.25 -25.24 2.43
N SER A 197 -10.39 -24.67 3.63
CA SER A 197 -9.42 -24.85 4.71
C SER A 197 -9.45 -26.28 5.28
N GLU A 198 -8.29 -26.90 5.47
CA GLU A 198 -8.19 -28.24 6.04
C GLU A 198 -8.17 -28.23 7.59
N SER A 199 -7.93 -27.06 8.20
CA SER A 199 -7.91 -26.90 9.66
C SER A 199 -8.31 -25.49 10.15
N PRO A 200 -8.74 -25.35 11.42
CA PRO A 200 -9.00 -24.04 12.02
C PRO A 200 -7.77 -23.13 12.07
N GLN A 201 -6.57 -23.70 12.20
CA GLN A 201 -5.32 -22.95 12.20
C GLN A 201 -5.02 -22.35 10.82
N GLU A 202 -5.17 -23.15 9.76
CA GLU A 202 -5.01 -22.68 8.38
C GLU A 202 -6.02 -21.59 8.03
N PHE A 203 -7.28 -21.78 8.45
CA PHE A 203 -8.33 -20.78 8.29
C PHE A 203 -7.96 -19.45 8.97
N ALA A 204 -7.47 -19.50 10.21
CA ALA A 204 -7.07 -18.30 10.95
C ALA A 204 -5.90 -17.57 10.27
N VAL A 205 -4.81 -18.28 9.95
CA VAL A 205 -3.62 -17.69 9.33
C VAL A 205 -3.95 -17.08 7.95
N THR A 206 -4.73 -17.78 7.14
CA THR A 206 -5.12 -17.28 5.82
C THR A 206 -6.07 -16.09 5.95
N GLY A 207 -7.02 -16.14 6.90
CA GLY A 207 -7.94 -15.05 7.17
C GLY A 207 -7.24 -13.77 7.65
N GLU A 208 -6.18 -13.91 8.45
CA GLU A 208 -5.31 -12.82 8.90
C GLU A 208 -4.60 -12.13 7.72
N SER A 209 -4.07 -12.94 6.80
CA SER A 209 -3.41 -12.45 5.59
C SER A 209 -4.38 -11.70 4.68
N ILE A 210 -5.57 -12.27 4.40
CA ILE A 210 -6.59 -11.63 3.54
C ILE A 210 -7.00 -10.27 4.11
N LYS A 211 -7.22 -10.19 5.43
CA LYS A 211 -7.62 -8.95 6.09
C LYS A 211 -6.53 -7.87 6.02
N ALA A 212 -5.26 -8.27 6.17
CA ALA A 212 -4.13 -7.35 6.05
C ALA A 212 -3.98 -6.81 4.62
N ASP A 213 -4.04 -7.71 3.64
CA ASP A 213 -3.91 -7.39 2.22
C ASP A 213 -5.06 -6.48 1.73
N GLU A 214 -6.30 -6.77 2.14
CA GLU A 214 -7.46 -5.93 1.85
C GLU A 214 -7.27 -4.49 2.33
N TYR A 215 -6.75 -4.29 3.55
CA TYR A 215 -6.49 -2.94 4.04
C TYR A 215 -5.36 -2.24 3.28
N ALA A 216 -4.31 -2.97 2.90
CA ALA A 216 -3.21 -2.44 2.12
C ALA A 216 -3.66 -2.01 0.71
N LYS A 217 -4.54 -2.78 0.07
CA LYS A 217 -5.21 -2.41 -1.20
C LYS A 217 -6.07 -1.17 -1.05
N TYR A 218 -6.86 -1.09 0.02
CA TYR A 218 -7.63 0.12 0.34
C TYR A 218 -6.73 1.36 0.42
N LEU A 219 -5.62 1.29 1.18
CA LEU A 219 -4.69 2.40 1.31
C LEU A 219 -4.05 2.77 -0.04
N ARG A 220 -3.66 1.78 -0.85
CA ARG A 220 -3.16 2.01 -2.21
C ARG A 220 -4.19 2.74 -3.07
N GLY A 221 -5.46 2.32 -3.02
CA GLY A 221 -6.56 2.95 -3.76
C GLY A 221 -6.83 4.39 -3.31
N LEU A 222 -6.85 4.63 -2.01
CA LEU A 222 -6.95 5.97 -1.43
C LEU A 222 -5.80 6.86 -1.93
N LYS A 223 -4.56 6.41 -1.75
CA LYS A 223 -3.35 7.12 -2.17
C LYS A 223 -3.31 7.38 -3.68
N THR A 224 -3.76 6.42 -4.49
CA THR A 224 -3.92 6.57 -5.94
C THR A 224 -4.88 7.72 -6.28
N THR A 225 -6.03 7.77 -5.60
CA THR A 225 -7.02 8.83 -5.77
C THR A 225 -6.45 10.19 -5.36
N LEU A 226 -5.76 10.29 -4.22
CA LEU A 226 -5.14 11.52 -3.74
C LEU A 226 -4.06 12.03 -4.69
N LEU A 227 -3.21 11.13 -5.19
CA LEU A 227 -2.20 11.47 -6.21
C LEU A 227 -2.87 12.01 -7.48
N PHE A 228 -3.93 11.35 -7.96
CA PHE A 228 -4.67 11.81 -9.13
C PHE A 228 -5.21 13.22 -8.95
N LEU A 229 -5.89 13.49 -7.83
CA LEU A 229 -6.46 14.80 -7.52
C LEU A 229 -5.38 15.88 -7.47
N LYS A 230 -4.27 15.60 -6.77
CA LYS A 230 -3.13 16.52 -6.65
C LYS A 230 -2.51 16.84 -8.01
N LYS A 231 -2.22 15.82 -8.83
CA LYS A 231 -1.62 15.99 -10.18
C LYS A 231 -2.51 16.77 -11.13
N ASN A 232 -3.83 16.68 -10.95
CA ASN A 232 -4.81 17.37 -11.78
C ASN A 232 -5.21 18.75 -11.23
N ASN A 233 -4.57 19.23 -10.16
CA ASN A 233 -4.92 20.46 -9.45
C ASN A 233 -6.40 20.53 -9.06
N ILE A 234 -6.98 19.40 -8.67
CA ILE A 234 -8.35 19.33 -8.18
C ILE A 234 -8.30 19.57 -6.67
N PRO A 235 -8.94 20.63 -6.14
CA PRO A 235 -8.94 20.86 -4.70
C PRO A 235 -9.63 19.71 -3.97
N PHE A 236 -8.97 19.20 -2.93
CA PHE A 236 -9.54 18.17 -2.07
C PHE A 236 -9.15 18.39 -0.62
N LYS A 237 -10.04 17.96 0.28
CA LYS A 237 -9.76 17.79 1.69
C LYS A 237 -9.87 16.32 2.07
N LEU A 238 -8.93 15.87 2.89
CA LEU A 238 -9.01 14.56 3.50
C LEU A 238 -9.82 14.65 4.79
N THR A 239 -10.77 13.73 4.98
CA THR A 239 -11.57 13.64 6.21
C THR A 239 -11.39 12.29 6.90
N LEU A 240 -11.47 12.27 8.23
CA LEU A 240 -11.31 11.06 9.03
C LEU A 240 -12.64 10.31 9.09
N GLY A 241 -12.69 9.19 8.38
CA GLY A 241 -13.85 8.31 8.35
C GLY A 241 -14.25 7.85 9.75
N ASN A 242 -15.56 7.88 10.01
CA ASN A 242 -16.15 7.46 11.27
C ASN A 242 -17.46 6.75 10.98
N VAL A 243 -17.52 5.45 11.28
CA VAL A 243 -18.65 4.60 10.90
C VAL A 243 -19.95 5.02 11.60
N ASP A 244 -19.90 5.28 12.90
CA ASP A 244 -21.10 5.67 13.66
C ASP A 244 -21.74 6.95 13.11
N ARG A 245 -20.92 7.96 12.82
CA ARG A 245 -21.36 9.23 12.24
C ARG A 245 -21.88 9.06 10.80
N ALA A 246 -21.30 8.13 10.04
CA ALA A 246 -21.79 7.80 8.71
C ALA A 246 -23.18 7.15 8.77
N GLU A 247 -23.41 6.23 9.70
CA GLU A 247 -24.70 5.57 9.87
C GLU A 247 -25.81 6.55 10.27
N GLU A 248 -25.52 7.51 11.14
CA GLU A 248 -26.46 8.59 11.48
C GLU A 248 -26.83 9.41 10.23
N PHE A 249 -25.84 9.71 9.39
CA PHE A 249 -26.05 10.41 8.12
C PHE A 249 -26.87 9.57 7.13
N PHE A 250 -26.59 8.27 6.99
CA PHE A 250 -27.33 7.37 6.10
C PHE A 250 -28.81 7.25 6.49
N LYS A 251 -29.10 7.15 7.79
CA LYS A 251 -30.48 7.12 8.29
C LYS A 251 -31.23 8.42 7.95
N LYS A 252 -30.55 9.56 8.01
CA LYS A 252 -31.13 10.88 7.73
C LYS A 252 -31.37 11.10 6.24
N GLU A 253 -30.41 10.73 5.39
CA GLU A 253 -30.44 10.98 3.95
C GLU A 253 -31.00 9.78 3.14
N ASN A 254 -31.46 8.72 3.82
CA ASN A 254 -32.00 7.49 3.24
C ASN A 254 -31.02 6.84 2.24
N LEU A 255 -29.76 6.70 2.66
CA LEU A 255 -28.69 6.04 1.90
C LEU A 255 -28.48 4.60 2.41
N ASP A 256 -28.03 3.72 1.53
CA ASP A 256 -27.77 2.32 1.85
C ASP A 256 -26.31 2.12 2.28
N PRO A 257 -26.02 1.68 3.53
CA PRO A 257 -24.65 1.45 4.01
C PRO A 257 -23.92 0.32 3.28
N PHE A 258 -24.63 -0.54 2.54
CA PHE A 258 -24.02 -1.60 1.72
C PHE A 258 -23.57 -1.11 0.33
N GLN A 259 -23.82 0.17 -0.01
CA GLN A 259 -23.37 0.75 -1.27
C GLN A 259 -22.08 1.57 -1.04
N PRO A 260 -20.98 1.29 -1.77
CA PRO A 260 -19.73 2.04 -1.65
C PRO A 260 -19.90 3.57 -1.85
N ASP A 261 -20.77 3.98 -2.78
CA ASP A 261 -21.03 5.40 -3.09
C ASP A 261 -21.63 6.18 -1.90
N SER A 262 -22.34 5.50 -0.99
CA SER A 262 -22.87 6.11 0.24
C SER A 262 -21.74 6.63 1.12
N TRP A 263 -20.65 5.86 1.27
CA TRP A 263 -19.50 6.22 2.10
C TRP A 263 -18.71 7.40 1.56
N ILE A 264 -18.62 7.52 0.23
CA ILE A 264 -18.05 8.70 -0.43
C ILE A 264 -18.95 9.92 -0.18
N THR A 265 -20.27 9.73 -0.27
CA THR A 265 -21.26 10.80 -0.04
C THR A 265 -21.25 11.31 1.40
N ALA A 266 -20.92 10.46 2.38
CA ALA A 266 -20.77 10.84 3.78
C ALA A 266 -19.47 11.62 4.08
N ALA A 267 -18.46 11.57 3.21
CA ALA A 267 -17.16 12.19 3.47
C ALA A 267 -17.20 13.66 3.95
N PRO A 268 -18.11 14.53 3.44
CA PRO A 268 -18.22 15.91 3.90
C PRO A 268 -18.69 16.08 5.34
N VAL A 269 -19.35 15.07 5.95
CA VAL A 269 -19.81 15.16 7.33
C VAL A 269 -18.71 14.84 8.34
N PHE A 270 -17.61 14.22 7.93
CA PHE A 270 -16.50 13.85 8.81
C PHE A 270 -15.58 15.02 9.15
N GLU A 271 -14.73 14.82 10.16
CA GLU A 271 -13.74 15.82 10.59
C GLU A 271 -12.54 15.82 9.63
N PRO A 272 -11.87 16.95 9.40
CA PRO A 272 -10.63 16.97 8.62
C PRO A 272 -9.52 16.14 9.27
N VAL A 273 -8.70 15.46 8.47
CA VAL A 273 -7.51 14.76 8.97
C VAL A 273 -6.41 15.76 9.29
N SER A 274 -5.82 15.65 10.48
CA SER A 274 -4.59 16.36 10.88
C SER A 274 -3.36 15.87 10.11
N ASP A 275 -2.17 16.35 10.47
CA ASP A 275 -0.90 15.86 9.96
C ASP A 275 -0.72 14.34 10.24
N PHE A 276 -1.11 13.91 11.44
CA PHE A 276 -1.18 12.51 11.85
C PHE A 276 -2.31 12.32 12.86
N LEU A 277 -2.74 11.07 13.03
CA LEU A 277 -3.75 10.63 14.00
C LEU A 277 -3.12 9.61 14.95
N ILE A 278 -3.47 9.68 16.24
CA ILE A 278 -3.08 8.69 17.25
C ILE A 278 -4.27 7.77 17.51
N GLU A 279 -4.09 6.47 17.29
CA GLU A 279 -5.11 5.45 17.51
C GLU A 279 -4.60 4.38 18.49
N GLU A 280 -5.25 4.26 19.65
CA GLU A 280 -4.97 3.17 20.59
C GLU A 280 -5.61 1.86 20.12
N GLN A 281 -4.82 0.80 20.12
CA GLN A 281 -5.27 -0.54 19.77
C GLN A 281 -5.79 -1.26 21.03
N VAL A 282 -6.79 -2.12 20.85
CA VAL A 282 -7.29 -2.97 21.94
C VAL A 282 -6.27 -4.05 22.23
N LEU A 283 -5.87 -4.17 23.51
CA LEU A 283 -4.98 -5.25 23.95
C LEU A 283 -5.69 -6.59 23.86
N THR A 284 -5.16 -7.51 23.07
CA THR A 284 -5.61 -8.91 23.03
C THR A 284 -4.73 -9.73 23.96
N GLY A 285 -5.25 -10.07 25.16
CA GLY A 285 -4.53 -10.89 26.15
C GLY A 285 -4.97 -10.67 27.60
N PRO A 286 -4.52 -11.52 28.56
CA PRO A 286 -4.92 -11.41 29.96
C PRO A 286 -4.38 -10.12 30.61
N SER A 287 -5.30 -9.25 31.03
CA SER A 287 -5.01 -8.06 31.83
C SER A 287 -4.45 -8.45 33.22
N SER A 288 -3.13 -8.48 33.37
CA SER A 288 -2.49 -8.66 34.68
C SER A 288 -2.38 -7.33 35.44
N VAL A 289 -2.37 -7.35 36.78
CA VAL A 289 -2.16 -6.14 37.59
C VAL A 289 -0.66 -5.83 37.63
N ILE A 290 -0.24 -4.59 37.35
CA ILE A 290 1.17 -4.18 37.47
C ILE A 290 1.56 -4.22 38.95
N SER A 291 2.51 -5.07 39.33
CA SER A 291 3.03 -5.15 40.69
C SER A 291 4.53 -4.81 40.72
N GLY A 292 4.91 -3.53 40.70
CA GLY A 292 6.29 -3.13 40.98
C GLY A 292 6.86 -1.97 40.13
N LYS A 293 8.17 -1.75 40.31
CA LYS A 293 9.03 -0.85 39.50
C LYS A 293 9.65 -1.65 38.35
N GLU A 294 8.84 -2.06 37.38
CA GLU A 294 9.35 -2.75 36.19
C GLU A 294 9.86 -1.72 35.17
N GLU A 295 10.96 -2.05 34.46
CA GLU A 295 11.48 -1.23 33.37
C GLU A 295 10.45 -1.19 32.23
N ILE A 296 10.05 0.02 31.83
CA ILE A 296 9.10 0.22 30.73
C ILE A 296 9.90 0.39 29.44
N LYS A 297 9.64 -0.47 28.46
CA LYS A 297 10.29 -0.47 27.14
C LYS A 297 9.25 -0.30 26.04
N ALA A 298 9.65 0.28 24.92
CA ALA A 298 8.80 0.38 23.74
C ALA A 298 9.51 -0.11 22.47
N CYS A 299 8.75 -0.78 21.62
CA CYS A 299 9.12 -1.12 20.25
C CYS A 299 8.44 -0.13 19.32
N LEU A 300 9.19 0.42 18.37
CA LEU A 300 8.65 1.22 17.28
C LEU A 300 8.89 0.53 15.95
N SER A 301 7.88 0.49 15.10
CA SER A 301 7.97 -0.01 13.73
C SER A 301 7.32 0.95 12.73
N PHE A 302 7.90 1.06 11.55
CA PHE A 302 7.25 1.74 10.43
C PHE A 302 6.36 0.76 9.69
N LEU A 303 5.06 1.08 9.58
CA LEU A 303 4.09 0.24 8.88
C LEU A 303 3.86 0.77 7.48
N SER A 304 3.78 -0.11 6.49
CA SER A 304 3.54 0.27 5.09
C SER A 304 2.62 -0.73 4.39
N HIS A 305 1.69 -0.22 3.58
CA HIS A 305 0.93 -1.01 2.61
C HIS A 305 1.81 -1.58 1.50
N PHE A 306 3.02 -1.03 1.33
CA PHE A 306 3.97 -1.45 0.32
C PHE A 306 5.40 -1.45 0.90
N PRO A 307 5.69 -2.39 1.81
CA PRO A 307 6.98 -2.46 2.49
C PRO A 307 8.12 -2.71 1.50
N TYR A 308 9.33 -2.33 1.90
CA TYR A 308 10.60 -2.45 1.14
C TYR A 308 10.69 -1.68 -0.20
N THR A 309 9.56 -1.24 -0.75
CA THR A 309 9.48 -0.57 -2.06
C THR A 309 9.12 0.90 -1.92
N ALA A 310 8.07 1.23 -1.16
CA ALA A 310 7.68 2.61 -0.94
C ALA A 310 8.61 3.27 0.10
N PRO A 311 9.18 4.46 -0.18
CA PRO A 311 10.13 5.09 0.74
C PRO A 311 9.44 5.90 1.87
N VAL A 312 8.11 5.94 1.92
CA VAL A 312 7.34 6.64 2.95
C VAL A 312 6.39 5.63 3.60
N PRO A 313 6.45 5.44 4.93
CA PRO A 313 5.51 4.59 5.64
C PRO A 313 4.10 5.19 5.63
N ASP A 314 3.11 4.39 6.00
CA ASP A 314 1.73 4.84 6.23
C ASP A 314 1.46 5.17 7.71
N ALA A 315 2.20 4.54 8.62
CA ALA A 315 2.07 4.78 10.05
C ALA A 315 3.34 4.41 10.84
N ILE A 316 3.35 4.79 12.12
CA ILE A 316 4.26 4.22 13.12
C ILE A 316 3.44 3.35 14.07
N GLY A 317 3.81 2.09 14.23
CA GLY A 317 3.34 1.23 15.30
C GLY A 317 4.21 1.41 16.54
N ALA A 318 3.59 1.52 17.71
CA ALA A 318 4.27 1.58 19.00
C ALA A 318 3.70 0.54 19.95
N VAL A 319 4.56 -0.35 20.46
CA VAL A 319 4.18 -1.38 21.45
C VAL A 319 4.95 -1.15 22.73
N VAL A 320 4.26 -1.04 23.85
CA VAL A 320 4.87 -0.73 25.16
C VAL A 320 4.73 -1.92 26.09
N TYR A 321 5.85 -2.29 26.73
CA TYR A 321 5.93 -3.36 27.72
C TYR A 321 6.51 -2.88 29.04
N ALA A 322 6.06 -3.47 30.15
CA ALA A 322 6.73 -3.43 31.45
C ALA A 322 7.20 -4.85 31.79
N GLY A 323 8.52 -5.07 31.81
CA GLY A 323 9.05 -6.44 31.79
C GLY A 323 8.46 -7.23 30.61
N ASN A 324 7.79 -8.35 30.89
CA ASN A 324 7.14 -9.19 29.87
C ASN A 324 5.65 -8.86 29.67
N LYS A 325 5.15 -7.79 30.29
CA LYS A 325 3.74 -7.43 30.25
C LYS A 325 3.47 -6.36 29.18
N HIS A 326 2.58 -6.68 28.24
CA HIS A 326 2.07 -5.71 27.27
C HIS A 326 1.19 -4.66 27.97
N ILE A 327 1.56 -3.38 27.85
CA ILE A 327 0.85 -2.24 28.46
C ILE A 327 -0.06 -1.54 27.44
N SER A 328 0.43 -1.29 26.24
CA SER A 328 -0.32 -0.57 25.22
C SER A 328 0.22 -0.85 23.82
N SER A 329 -0.67 -0.80 22.85
CA SER A 329 -0.34 -0.69 21.43
C SER A 329 -0.98 0.58 20.87
N THR A 330 -0.22 1.37 20.14
CA THR A 330 -0.67 2.64 19.58
C THR A 330 -0.18 2.74 18.14
N VAL A 331 -1.04 3.22 17.24
CA VAL A 331 -0.70 3.46 15.84
C VAL A 331 -0.80 4.96 15.58
N PHE A 332 0.26 5.52 14.99
CA PHE A 332 0.33 6.90 14.56
C PHE A 332 0.13 6.93 13.04
N TRP A 333 -1.11 7.02 12.61
CA TRP A 333 -1.48 7.07 11.20
C TRP A 333 -1.06 8.40 10.57
N PHE A 334 -0.34 8.35 9.46
CA PHE A 334 0.03 9.55 8.74
C PHE A 334 -1.11 10.02 7.85
N ASN A 335 -1.17 11.32 7.59
CA ASN A 335 -2.04 11.84 6.55
C ASN A 335 -1.58 11.32 5.16
N PRO A 336 -2.36 10.47 4.47
CA PRO A 336 -1.94 9.85 3.20
C PRO A 336 -1.74 10.84 2.05
N ALA A 337 -2.14 12.10 2.19
CA ALA A 337 -1.91 13.15 1.19
C ALA A 337 -0.55 13.87 1.35
N THR A 338 0.24 13.52 2.37
CA THR A 338 1.52 14.17 2.69
C THR A 338 2.73 13.39 2.14
N THR A 339 3.92 13.98 2.26
CA THR A 339 5.20 13.42 1.80
C THR A 339 6.10 13.08 2.99
N ILE A 340 7.37 12.74 2.74
CA ILE A 340 8.35 12.31 3.74
C ILE A 340 8.51 13.25 4.96
N GLU A 341 8.18 14.54 4.83
CA GLU A 341 8.27 15.51 5.92
C GLU A 341 7.39 15.15 7.13
N ILE A 342 6.28 14.43 6.89
CA ILE A 342 5.35 14.03 7.95
C ILE A 342 5.95 13.02 8.92
N VAL A 343 6.86 12.18 8.42
CA VAL A 343 7.43 11.05 9.16
C VAL A 343 8.19 11.56 10.38
N ASN A 344 8.98 12.62 10.23
CA ASN A 344 9.74 13.21 11.33
C ASN A 344 8.82 13.78 12.41
N LYS A 345 7.75 14.51 12.02
CA LYS A 345 6.79 15.08 12.98
C LYS A 345 6.05 13.98 13.75
N ALA A 346 5.63 12.93 13.05
CA ALA A 346 4.95 11.81 13.68
C ALA A 346 5.88 11.02 14.61
N MET A 347 7.16 10.88 14.25
CA MET A 347 8.17 10.27 15.11
C MET A 347 8.39 11.09 16.39
N GLU A 348 8.52 12.42 16.28
CA GLU A 348 8.62 13.30 17.46
C GLU A 348 7.39 13.15 18.38
N ALA A 349 6.19 13.11 17.81
CA ALA A 349 4.96 12.91 18.57
C ALA A 349 4.90 11.52 19.23
N ALA A 350 5.35 10.47 18.54
CA ALA A 350 5.43 9.12 19.10
C ALA A 350 6.39 9.08 20.30
N LEU A 351 7.58 9.67 20.16
CA LEU A 351 8.55 9.76 21.26
C LEU A 351 8.03 10.57 22.45
N GLU A 352 7.29 11.66 22.19
CA GLU A 352 6.66 12.45 23.26
C GLU A 352 5.61 11.63 24.01
N GLU A 353 4.78 10.87 23.29
CA GLU A 353 3.75 10.00 23.88
C GLU A 353 4.37 8.85 24.69
N LEU A 354 5.44 8.23 24.19
CA LEU A 354 6.19 7.20 24.93
C LEU A 354 6.84 7.78 26.19
N ASN A 355 7.40 8.99 26.12
CA ASN A 355 8.00 9.66 27.27
C ASN A 355 6.95 9.99 28.35
N LYS A 356 5.74 10.43 27.97
CA LYS A 356 4.61 10.63 28.90
C LYS A 356 4.23 9.35 29.63
N ARG A 357 4.42 8.20 29.00
CA ARG A 357 4.18 6.85 29.57
C ARG A 357 5.35 6.33 30.41
N GLY A 358 6.43 7.09 30.54
CA GLY A 358 7.60 6.70 31.34
C GLY A 358 8.45 5.62 30.70
N VAL A 359 8.43 5.49 29.37
CA VAL A 359 9.28 4.55 28.63
C VAL A 359 10.75 4.94 28.81
N GLU A 360 11.56 3.99 29.28
CA GLU A 360 12.98 4.19 29.58
C GLU A 360 13.89 3.71 28.43
N LYS A 361 13.44 2.71 27.67
CA LYS A 361 14.18 2.14 26.53
C LYS A 361 13.27 2.03 25.31
N ILE A 362 13.77 2.49 24.17
CA ILE A 362 13.09 2.38 22.87
C ILE A 362 13.97 1.55 21.95
N ILE A 363 13.37 0.54 21.32
CA ILE A 363 13.97 -0.23 20.23
C ILE A 363 13.17 0.09 18.98
N MET A 364 13.87 0.32 17.88
CA MET A 364 13.25 0.63 16.60
C MET A 364 13.56 -0.50 15.62
N ILE A 365 12.53 -1.03 14.98
CA ILE A 365 12.66 -1.89 13.80
C ILE A 365 13.00 -0.96 12.64
N GLU A 366 14.22 -1.08 12.11
CA GLU A 366 14.71 -0.17 11.07
C GLU A 366 14.00 -0.35 9.73
N GLU A 367 13.51 -1.56 9.47
CA GLU A 367 12.81 -1.91 8.23
C GLU A 367 11.33 -1.50 8.30
N MET A 368 10.77 -1.15 7.13
CA MET A 368 9.32 -0.98 7.01
C MET A 368 8.67 -2.34 6.93
N VAL A 369 7.69 -2.58 7.78
CA VAL A 369 7.03 -3.87 7.94
C VAL A 369 5.61 -3.82 7.35
N PRO A 370 5.07 -4.95 6.87
CA PRO A 370 3.68 -5.02 6.42
C PRO A 370 2.69 -4.79 7.56
N PHE A 371 1.42 -4.67 7.22
CA PHE A 371 0.36 -4.79 8.20
C PHE A 371 0.19 -6.26 8.60
N GLU A 372 0.08 -6.49 9.90
CA GLU A 372 -0.30 -7.79 10.47
C GLU A 372 -1.63 -7.63 11.21
N THR A 373 -2.43 -8.69 11.18
CA THR A 373 -3.75 -8.70 11.80
C THR A 373 -3.96 -9.99 12.54
N SER A 374 -4.88 -9.98 13.50
CA SER A 374 -5.42 -11.21 14.09
C SER A 374 -6.81 -11.49 13.53
N TRP A 375 -7.14 -12.76 13.35
CA TRP A 375 -8.44 -13.19 12.84
C TRP A 375 -9.59 -12.65 13.71
N GLU A 376 -9.47 -12.74 15.03
CA GLU A 376 -10.52 -12.32 15.99
C GLU A 376 -10.43 -10.84 16.41
N GLY A 377 -9.29 -10.18 16.21
CA GLY A 377 -9.05 -8.84 16.74
C GLY A 377 -9.54 -7.71 15.83
N GLU A 378 -9.90 -6.60 16.47
CA GLU A 378 -10.37 -5.37 15.79
C GLU A 378 -9.23 -4.46 15.29
N GLY A 379 -7.99 -4.75 15.68
CA GLY A 379 -6.83 -3.88 15.47
C GLY A 379 -5.68 -4.57 14.74
N LEU A 380 -4.63 -3.79 14.49
CA LEU A 380 -3.38 -4.29 13.95
C LEU A 380 -2.57 -5.05 15.01
N LEU A 381 -1.95 -6.16 14.61
CA LEU A 381 -0.87 -6.77 15.36
C LEU A 381 0.41 -5.98 15.07
N LEU A 382 1.07 -5.52 16.12
CA LEU A 382 2.28 -4.72 16.00
C LEU A 382 3.48 -5.56 16.40
N GLN A 383 4.50 -5.57 15.55
CA GLN A 383 5.68 -6.41 15.69
C GLN A 383 6.58 -6.01 16.88
N ILE A 384 7.21 -7.02 17.46
CA ILE A 384 8.30 -6.90 18.43
C ILE A 384 9.49 -7.76 17.96
N PRO A 385 10.74 -7.32 18.18
CA PRO A 385 11.93 -8.12 17.91
C PRO A 385 11.88 -9.49 18.62
N GLU A 386 12.42 -10.54 18.00
CA GLU A 386 12.45 -11.89 18.61
C GLU A 386 13.29 -11.93 19.91
N ASP A 387 14.34 -11.11 19.99
CA ASP A 387 15.28 -11.03 21.13
C ASP A 387 14.79 -10.08 22.27
N TRP A 388 13.47 -9.90 22.40
CA TRP A 388 12.85 -8.89 23.29
C TRP A 388 13.11 -9.07 24.79
#